data_AF-R6XG70-F1
#
_entry.id   AF-R6XG70-F1
#
_cell.length_a   1.000
_cell.length_b   1.000
_cell.length_c   1.000
_cell.angle_alpha   90.00
_cell.angle_beta   90.00
_cell.angle_gamma   90.00
#
_symmetry.space_group_name_H-M   'P 1'
#
loop_
_entity.id
_entity.type
_entity.pdbx_description
1 polymer ?
#
loop_
_entity_poly.entity_id
_entity_poly.type
_entity_poly.pdbx_seq_one_letter_code
_entity_poly.pdbx_strand_id
1 'polypeptide(L)'
;MDTDMRIIALYKEYNMVIKPLIAELEARTEQFPLPLFNEIRALHDHIARCYSERISSNQVDSEIHKAERHVTRIMLDCYKCLNLSLHDEVLLFERQTKNVDLTVLQNGTFYPKYKTLRTKATKMVRKVKSLESLDTQSALDTYQNSYNLYCDLENVIQEVVPDLHWARIRFSVRKSMQVLLWILSAIASGVISIILAKYL
;
A
#
# COMPACT_ATOMS: atom_id res chain seq x y z
N MET A 1 -36.88 -5.53 9.47
CA MET A 1 -36.25 -6.51 8.57
C MET A 1 -36.10 -7.79 9.36
N ASP A 2 -36.42 -8.94 8.79
CA ASP A 2 -36.34 -10.23 9.47
C ASP A 2 -34.89 -10.51 9.95
N THR A 3 -34.74 -11.12 11.14
CA THR A 3 -33.45 -11.45 11.76
C THR A 3 -32.60 -12.28 10.81
N ASP A 4 -33.21 -13.28 10.17
CA ASP A 4 -32.52 -14.17 9.24
C ASP A 4 -32.04 -13.43 8.00
N MET A 5 -32.84 -12.49 7.47
CA MET A 5 -32.39 -11.64 6.35
C MET A 5 -31.16 -10.81 6.70
N ARG A 6 -31.07 -10.27 7.92
CA ARG A 6 -29.89 -9.50 8.36
C ARG A 6 -28.66 -10.38 8.49
N ILE A 7 -28.80 -11.57 9.07
CA ILE A 7 -27.71 -12.54 9.21
C ILE A 7 -27.23 -13.02 7.84
N ILE A 8 -28.14 -13.26 6.90
CA ILE A 8 -27.80 -13.58 5.50
C ILE A 8 -26.98 -12.44 4.86
N ALA A 9 -27.34 -11.18 5.10
CA ALA A 9 -26.60 -10.03 4.59
C ALA A 9 -25.16 -9.99 5.14
N LEU A 10 -24.97 -10.25 6.44
CA LEU A 10 -23.63 -10.32 7.06
C LEU A 10 -22.77 -11.42 6.41
N TYR A 11 -23.32 -12.61 6.19
CA TYR A 11 -22.57 -13.69 5.52
C TYR A 11 -22.34 -13.42 4.04
N LYS A 12 -23.22 -12.67 3.39
CA LYS A 12 -23.00 -12.22 2.02
C LYS A 12 -21.82 -11.26 1.95
N GLU A 13 -21.74 -10.27 2.84
CA GLU A 13 -20.57 -9.38 2.97
C GLU A 13 -19.31 -10.16 3.30
N TYR A 14 -19.40 -11.12 4.21
CA TYR A 14 -18.28 -11.99 4.55
C TYR A 14 -17.74 -12.74 3.32
N ASN A 15 -18.62 -13.37 2.54
CA ASN A 15 -18.21 -14.17 1.40
C ASN A 15 -17.74 -13.32 0.20
N MET A 16 -18.40 -12.19 -0.07
CA MET A 16 -18.16 -11.40 -1.27
C MET A 16 -17.04 -10.37 -1.11
N VAL A 17 -16.76 -9.92 0.12
CA VAL A 17 -15.82 -8.83 0.39
C VAL A 17 -14.71 -9.29 1.34
N ILE A 18 -15.06 -9.74 2.55
CA ILE A 18 -14.06 -10.05 3.59
C ILE A 18 -13.17 -11.22 3.17
N LYS A 19 -13.76 -12.31 2.67
CA LYS A 19 -13.02 -13.52 2.31
C LYS A 19 -11.98 -13.27 1.21
N PRO A 20 -12.28 -12.55 0.11
CA PRO A 20 -11.26 -12.11 -0.84
C PRO A 20 -10.15 -11.25 -0.22
N LEU A 21 -10.49 -10.30 0.66
CA LEU A 21 -9.48 -9.46 1.32
C LEU A 21 -8.56 -10.27 2.24
N ILE A 22 -9.10 -11.27 2.94
CA ILE A 22 -8.34 -12.22 3.74
C ILE A 22 -7.38 -13.02 2.86
N ALA A 23 -7.87 -13.56 1.75
CA ALA A 23 -7.06 -14.37 0.85
C ALA A 23 -5.88 -13.57 0.27
N GLU A 24 -6.11 -12.30 -0.08
CA GLU A 24 -5.04 -11.40 -0.52
C GLU A 24 -4.05 -11.13 0.62
N LEU A 25 -4.55 -10.85 1.82
CA LEU A 25 -3.70 -10.60 2.97
C LEU A 25 -2.79 -11.80 3.25
N GLU A 26 -3.34 -13.01 3.31
CA GLU A 26 -2.58 -14.25 3.49
C GLU A 26 -1.54 -14.45 2.39
N ALA A 27 -1.89 -14.16 1.12
CA ALA A 27 -0.96 -14.26 0.00
C ALA A 27 0.21 -13.26 0.10
N ARG A 28 0.01 -12.12 0.78
CA ARG A 28 1.03 -11.09 0.94
C ARG A 28 1.88 -11.24 2.20
N THR A 29 1.28 -11.64 3.31
CA THR A 29 1.95 -11.63 4.63
C THR A 29 2.33 -13.01 5.13
N GLU A 30 1.82 -14.09 4.52
CA GLU A 30 1.90 -15.48 5.01
C GLU A 30 1.43 -15.63 6.47
N GLN A 31 0.72 -14.64 6.99
CA GLN A 31 0.32 -14.54 8.39
C GLN A 31 -1.09 -14.01 8.50
N PHE A 32 -1.87 -14.63 9.38
CA PHE A 32 -3.20 -14.17 9.73
C PHE A 32 -3.15 -13.28 10.98
N PRO A 33 -3.47 -11.97 10.91
CA PRO A 33 -3.36 -11.10 12.08
C PRO A 33 -4.31 -11.51 13.20
N LEU A 34 -3.80 -11.62 14.43
CA LEU A 34 -4.60 -11.94 15.61
C LEU A 34 -5.80 -10.98 15.83
N PRO A 35 -5.66 -9.64 15.63
CA PRO A 35 -6.81 -8.74 15.74
C PRO A 35 -7.95 -9.12 14.79
N LEU A 36 -7.63 -9.45 13.54
CA LEU A 36 -8.61 -9.88 12.54
C LEU A 36 -9.32 -11.17 12.97
N PHE A 37 -8.59 -12.12 13.56
CA PHE A 37 -9.18 -13.36 14.07
C PHE A 37 -10.18 -13.08 15.21
N ASN A 38 -9.83 -12.16 16.11
CA ASN A 38 -10.71 -11.77 17.20
C ASN A 38 -12.00 -11.12 16.72
N GLU A 39 -11.95 -10.30 15.67
CA GLU A 39 -13.13 -9.68 15.08
C GLU A 39 -14.03 -10.70 14.37
N ILE A 40 -13.46 -11.65 13.64
CA ILE A 40 -14.21 -12.76 13.03
C ILE A 40 -14.86 -13.64 14.10
N ARG A 41 -14.14 -13.97 15.17
CA ARG A 41 -14.71 -14.73 16.28
C ARG A 41 -15.87 -13.97 16.92
N ALA A 42 -15.69 -12.67 17.21
CA ALA A 42 -16.73 -11.84 17.80
C ALA A 42 -17.98 -11.73 16.91
N LEU A 43 -17.82 -11.60 15.59
CA LEU A 43 -18.91 -11.66 14.63
C LEU A 43 -19.76 -12.93 14.81
N HIS A 44 -19.11 -14.10 14.83
CA HIS A 44 -19.80 -15.38 14.97
C HIS A 44 -20.39 -15.56 16.38
N ASP A 45 -19.72 -15.09 17.44
CA ASP A 45 -20.23 -15.12 18.81
C ASP A 45 -21.54 -14.32 18.94
N HIS A 46 -21.62 -13.14 18.31
CA HIS A 46 -22.83 -12.31 18.28
C HIS A 46 -23.97 -12.97 17.50
N ILE A 47 -23.67 -13.56 16.34
CA ILE A 47 -24.67 -14.32 15.56
C ILE A 47 -25.18 -15.52 16.36
N ALA A 48 -24.29 -16.28 17.02
CA ALA A 48 -24.68 -17.43 17.82
C ALA A 48 -25.61 -17.05 18.97
N ARG A 49 -25.36 -15.91 19.63
CA ARG A 49 -26.22 -15.42 20.74
C ARG A 49 -27.65 -15.13 20.29
N CYS A 50 -27.88 -14.72 19.04
CA CYS A 50 -29.21 -14.52 18.47
C CYS A 50 -30.11 -15.77 18.55
N TYR A 51 -29.53 -16.95 18.68
CA TYR A 51 -30.23 -18.24 18.75
C TYR A 51 -30.31 -18.83 20.17
N SER A 52 -30.04 -18.04 21.22
CA SER A 52 -30.11 -18.53 22.61
C SER A 52 -31.55 -18.70 23.08
N GLU A 53 -31.86 -19.77 23.83
CA GLU A 53 -33.23 -20.15 24.23
C GLU A 53 -34.04 -19.06 24.96
N ARG A 54 -33.38 -18.11 25.63
CA ARG A 54 -34.01 -17.06 26.46
C ARG A 54 -33.76 -15.65 25.95
N ILE A 55 -33.36 -15.49 24.69
CA ILE A 55 -33.08 -14.17 24.13
C ILE A 55 -34.38 -13.46 23.72
N SER A 56 -34.53 -12.20 24.16
CA SER A 56 -35.64 -11.35 23.71
C SER A 56 -35.37 -10.76 22.33
N SER A 57 -36.42 -10.35 21.62
CA SER A 57 -36.31 -9.69 20.30
C SER A 57 -35.41 -8.45 20.33
N ASN A 58 -35.48 -7.64 21.40
CA ASN A 58 -34.63 -6.45 21.56
C ASN A 58 -33.15 -6.83 21.74
N GLN A 59 -32.87 -7.95 22.40
CA GLN A 59 -31.51 -8.44 22.54
C GLN A 59 -31.00 -9.02 21.22
N VAL A 60 -31.83 -9.72 20.45
CA VAL A 60 -31.48 -10.18 19.09
C VAL A 60 -31.09 -9.00 18.20
N ASP A 61 -31.90 -7.94 18.18
CA ASP A 61 -31.59 -6.73 17.41
C ASP A 61 -30.25 -6.10 17.82
N SER A 62 -29.98 -6.02 19.13
CA SER A 62 -28.72 -5.52 19.66
C SER A 62 -27.52 -6.40 19.28
N GLU A 63 -27.65 -7.72 19.32
CA GLU A 63 -26.58 -8.65 18.94
C GLU A 63 -26.30 -8.58 17.43
N ILE A 64 -27.33 -8.48 16.58
CA ILE A 64 -27.12 -8.25 15.15
C ILE A 64 -26.42 -6.93 14.91
N HIS A 65 -26.81 -5.85 15.60
CA HIS A 65 -26.14 -4.56 15.43
C HIS A 65 -24.66 -4.61 15.83
N LYS A 66 -24.31 -5.39 16.86
CA LYS A 66 -22.90 -5.64 17.21
C LYS A 66 -22.18 -6.43 16.12
N ALA A 67 -22.82 -7.46 15.57
CA ALA A 67 -22.29 -8.24 14.45
C ALA A 67 -22.01 -7.37 13.21
N GLU A 68 -22.93 -6.47 12.84
CA GLU A 68 -22.75 -5.47 11.77
C GLU A 68 -21.48 -4.63 12.01
N ARG A 69 -21.27 -4.14 13.24
CA ARG A 69 -20.07 -3.38 13.59
C ARG A 69 -18.79 -4.21 13.49
N HIS A 70 -18.82 -5.51 13.79
CA HIS A 70 -17.68 -6.40 13.61
C HIS A 70 -17.36 -6.60 12.13
N VAL A 71 -18.35 -6.72 11.25
CA VAL A 71 -18.10 -6.75 9.79
C VAL A 71 -17.35 -5.50 9.32
N THR A 72 -17.75 -4.30 9.76
CA THR A 72 -17.03 -3.06 9.45
C THR A 72 -15.59 -3.07 9.98
N ARG A 73 -15.36 -3.55 11.22
CA ARG A 73 -14.02 -3.64 11.81
C ARG A 73 -13.13 -4.64 11.08
N ILE A 74 -13.67 -5.79 10.70
CA ILE A 74 -12.96 -6.80 9.91
C ILE A 74 -12.45 -6.17 8.60
N MET A 75 -13.32 -5.47 7.85
CA MET A 75 -12.91 -4.81 6.61
C MET A 75 -11.86 -3.73 6.85
N LEU A 76 -12.02 -2.92 7.90
CA LEU A 76 -11.03 -1.91 8.30
C LEU A 76 -9.66 -2.53 8.58
N ASP A 77 -9.61 -3.59 9.37
CA ASP A 77 -8.36 -4.26 9.72
C ASP A 77 -7.71 -4.92 8.50
N CYS A 78 -8.50 -5.56 7.62
CA CYS A 78 -7.99 -6.06 6.34
C CYS A 78 -7.34 -4.95 5.51
N TYR A 79 -8.04 -3.85 5.28
CA TYR A 79 -7.47 -2.74 4.48
C TYR A 79 -6.26 -2.10 5.16
N LYS A 80 -6.22 -1.99 6.50
CA LYS A 80 -5.03 -1.51 7.21
C LYS A 80 -3.81 -2.37 6.94
N CYS A 81 -3.95 -3.69 7.10
CA CYS A 81 -2.87 -4.63 6.88
C CYS A 81 -2.42 -4.65 5.41
N LEU A 82 -3.36 -4.63 4.46
CA LEU A 82 -3.05 -4.58 3.02
C LEU A 82 -2.34 -3.28 2.63
N ASN A 83 -2.84 -2.12 3.11
CA ASN A 83 -2.17 -0.84 2.88
C ASN A 83 -0.74 -0.82 3.45
N LEU A 84 -0.52 -1.43 4.63
CA LEU A 84 0.81 -1.52 5.24
C LEU A 84 1.74 -2.40 4.41
N SER A 85 1.29 -3.60 4.02
CA SER A 85 2.07 -4.52 3.17
C SER A 85 2.47 -3.87 1.85
N LEU A 86 1.52 -3.24 1.15
CA LEU A 86 1.79 -2.52 -0.10
C LEU A 86 2.72 -1.32 0.11
N HIS A 87 2.61 -0.62 1.23
CA HIS A 87 3.52 0.46 1.57
C HIS A 87 4.96 -0.04 1.74
N ASP A 88 5.15 -1.18 2.39
CA ASP A 88 6.47 -1.77 2.61
C ASP A 88 7.11 -2.22 1.29
N GLU A 89 6.32 -2.77 0.35
CA GLU A 89 6.78 -3.07 -1.02
C GLU A 89 7.26 -1.83 -1.77
N VAL A 90 6.52 -0.72 -1.65
CA VAL A 90 6.92 0.56 -2.25
C VAL A 90 8.22 1.07 -1.62
N LEU A 91 8.38 0.97 -0.30
CA LEU A 91 9.63 1.33 0.37
C LEU A 91 10.80 0.44 -0.05
N LEU A 92 10.55 -0.86 -0.27
CA LEU A 92 11.55 -1.80 -0.78
C LEU A 92 12.00 -1.39 -2.18
N PHE A 93 11.06 -1.10 -3.07
CA PHE A 93 11.35 -0.57 -4.40
C PHE A 93 12.22 0.70 -4.32
N GLU A 94 11.83 1.70 -3.53
CA GLU A 94 12.59 2.95 -3.35
C GLU A 94 14.03 2.70 -2.87
N ARG A 95 14.23 1.73 -1.97
CA ARG A 95 15.56 1.32 -1.50
C ARG A 95 16.37 0.66 -2.61
N GLN A 96 15.77 -0.27 -3.36
CA GLN A 96 16.43 -1.01 -4.44
C GLN A 96 16.79 -0.13 -5.65
N THR A 97 16.06 0.98 -5.85
CA THR A 97 16.26 1.91 -6.97
C THR A 97 16.95 3.22 -6.59
N LYS A 98 17.47 3.35 -5.36
CA LYS A 98 18.14 4.58 -4.89
C LYS A 98 19.24 5.10 -5.82
N ASN A 99 19.96 4.20 -6.48
CA ASN A 99 21.03 4.50 -7.42
C ASN A 99 20.65 4.17 -8.87
N VAL A 100 19.38 4.40 -9.23
CA VAL A 100 18.86 4.18 -10.58
C VAL A 100 18.17 5.46 -11.02
N ASP A 101 18.44 5.89 -12.25
CA ASP A 101 17.71 7.00 -12.85
C ASP A 101 16.35 6.51 -13.36
N LEU A 102 15.32 6.63 -12.53
CA LEU A 102 13.96 6.22 -12.89
C LEU A 102 13.34 7.08 -14.00
N THR A 103 13.92 8.24 -14.32
CA THR A 103 13.41 9.13 -15.38
C THR A 103 13.68 8.61 -16.78
N VAL A 104 14.50 7.55 -16.93
CA VAL A 104 14.74 6.92 -18.23
C VAL A 104 13.75 5.79 -18.55
N LEU A 105 12.95 5.35 -17.59
CA LEU A 105 12.01 4.25 -17.74
C LEU A 105 10.73 4.69 -18.47
N GLN A 106 10.16 3.79 -19.28
CA GLN A 106 8.94 4.04 -20.09
C GLN A 106 8.97 5.41 -20.81
N ASN A 107 10.09 5.72 -21.48
CA ASN A 107 10.28 6.99 -22.19
C ASN A 107 10.05 8.24 -21.31
N GLY A 108 10.36 8.16 -20.01
CA GLY A 108 10.24 9.25 -19.05
C GLY A 108 8.87 9.45 -18.43
N THR A 109 7.88 8.60 -18.77
CA THR A 109 6.52 8.70 -18.23
C THR A 109 6.36 8.02 -16.87
N PHE A 110 7.21 7.03 -16.56
CA PHE A 110 7.14 6.25 -15.33
C PHE A 110 7.28 7.11 -14.07
N TYR A 111 8.38 7.84 -13.91
CA TYR A 111 8.68 8.54 -12.66
C TYR A 111 7.63 9.61 -12.28
N PRO A 112 7.11 10.44 -13.22
CA PRO A 112 5.99 11.33 -12.93
C PRO A 112 4.70 10.60 -12.48
N LYS A 113 4.35 9.48 -13.12
CA LYS A 113 3.18 8.65 -12.77
C LYS A 113 3.34 8.04 -11.37
N TYR A 114 4.48 7.39 -11.13
CA TYR A 114 4.89 6.85 -9.83
C TYR A 114 4.79 7.91 -8.72
N LYS A 115 5.42 9.07 -8.91
CA LYS A 115 5.45 10.15 -7.91
C LYS A 115 4.07 10.69 -7.59
N THR A 116 3.21 10.83 -8.60
CA THR A 116 1.82 11.27 -8.43
C THR A 116 1.03 10.27 -7.58
N LEU A 117 1.07 8.99 -7.94
CA LEU A 117 0.38 7.93 -7.21
C LEU A 117 0.89 7.81 -5.77
N ARG A 118 2.22 7.77 -5.58
CA ARG A 118 2.87 7.73 -4.26
C ARG A 118 2.43 8.88 -3.35
N THR A 119 2.36 10.09 -3.91
CA THR A 119 1.91 11.28 -3.17
C THR A 119 0.43 11.18 -2.78
N LYS A 120 -0.43 10.72 -3.70
CA LYS A 120 -1.86 10.51 -3.44
C LYS A 120 -2.08 9.45 -2.35
N ALA A 121 -1.45 8.28 -2.47
CA ALA A 121 -1.56 7.19 -1.49
C ALA A 121 -1.11 7.66 -0.10
N THR A 122 0.04 8.36 0.00
CA THR A 122 0.55 8.88 1.27
C THR A 122 -0.39 9.92 1.91
N LYS A 123 -0.97 10.81 1.10
CA LYS A 123 -1.96 11.77 1.58
C LYS A 123 -3.23 11.07 2.08
N MET A 124 -3.66 10.02 1.38
CA MET A 124 -4.85 9.25 1.75
C MET A 124 -4.66 8.59 3.12
N VAL A 125 -3.56 7.86 3.35
CA VAL A 125 -3.28 7.24 4.66
C VAL A 125 -3.27 8.26 5.81
N ARG A 126 -2.72 9.46 5.58
CA ARG A 126 -2.75 10.54 6.59
C ARG A 126 -4.17 11.01 6.89
N LYS A 127 -5.00 11.16 5.86
CA LYS A 127 -6.42 11.53 6.01
C LYS A 127 -7.17 10.46 6.81
N VAL A 128 -6.93 9.17 6.53
CA VAL A 128 -7.62 8.09 7.23
C VAL A 128 -7.36 8.13 8.74
N LYS A 129 -6.11 8.34 9.17
CA LYS A 129 -5.76 8.42 10.60
C LYS A 129 -6.51 9.52 11.35
N SER A 130 -6.89 10.62 10.68
CA SER A 130 -7.74 11.65 11.28
C SER A 130 -9.22 11.29 11.35
N LEU A 131 -9.70 10.35 10.52
CA LEU A 131 -11.10 9.96 10.43
C LEU A 131 -11.46 8.77 11.33
N GLU A 132 -10.49 7.90 11.68
CA GLU A 132 -10.76 6.68 12.45
C GLU A 132 -11.50 6.91 13.77
N SER A 133 -11.24 8.03 14.45
CA SER A 133 -11.89 8.39 15.72
C SER A 133 -13.19 9.15 15.56
N LEU A 134 -13.52 9.60 14.34
CA LEU A 134 -14.65 10.50 14.07
C LEU A 134 -15.78 9.79 13.34
N ASP A 135 -15.45 9.05 12.28
CA ASP A 135 -16.41 8.39 11.41
C ASP A 135 -15.83 7.10 10.83
N THR A 136 -16.31 5.97 11.36
CA THR A 136 -15.88 4.63 10.97
C THR A 136 -16.18 4.30 9.51
N GLN A 137 -17.32 4.77 8.97
CA GLN A 137 -17.70 4.46 7.60
C GLN A 137 -16.85 5.27 6.61
N SER A 138 -16.71 6.58 6.86
CA SER A 138 -15.80 7.41 6.05
C SER A 138 -14.35 6.93 6.14
N ALA A 139 -13.92 6.43 7.30
CA ALA A 139 -12.60 5.83 7.46
C ALA A 139 -12.45 4.57 6.60
N LEU A 140 -13.46 3.69 6.56
CA LEU A 140 -13.46 2.49 5.73
C LEU A 140 -13.33 2.81 4.24
N ASP A 141 -14.18 3.71 3.73
CA ASP A 141 -14.15 4.12 2.33
C ASP A 141 -12.79 4.74 1.97
N THR A 142 -12.21 5.52 2.89
CA THR A 142 -10.92 6.16 2.69
C THR A 142 -9.77 5.13 2.72
N TYR A 143 -9.84 4.10 3.58
CA TYR A 143 -8.88 2.98 3.60
C TYR A 143 -8.93 2.17 2.30
N GLN A 144 -10.13 1.85 1.80
CA GLN A 144 -10.31 1.14 0.54
C GLN A 144 -9.74 1.96 -0.63
N ASN A 145 -10.02 3.25 -0.68
CA ASN A 145 -9.45 4.14 -1.70
C ASN A 145 -7.93 4.22 -1.62
N SER A 146 -7.37 4.22 -0.41
CA SER A 146 -5.91 4.15 -0.22
C SER A 146 -5.34 2.84 -0.74
N TYR A 147 -6.00 1.72 -0.45
CA TYR A 147 -5.61 0.40 -0.92
C TYR A 147 -5.60 0.35 -2.45
N ASN A 148 -6.67 0.81 -3.12
CA ASN A 148 -6.73 0.87 -4.58
C ASN A 148 -5.58 1.70 -5.18
N LEU A 149 -5.25 2.85 -4.58
CA LEU A 149 -4.12 3.68 -5.03
C LEU A 149 -2.77 2.97 -4.89
N TYR A 150 -2.62 2.13 -3.86
CA TYR A 150 -1.42 1.33 -3.68
C TYR A 150 -1.36 0.16 -4.67
N CYS A 151 -2.48 -0.50 -4.98
CA CYS A 151 -2.53 -1.51 -6.04
C CYS A 151 -2.18 -0.90 -7.41
N ASP A 152 -2.70 0.29 -7.73
CA ASP A 152 -2.31 1.03 -8.94
C ASP A 152 -0.81 1.34 -8.96
N LEU A 153 -0.24 1.71 -7.81
CA LEU A 153 1.18 1.99 -7.68
C LEU A 153 2.04 0.74 -7.85
N GLU A 154 1.63 -0.39 -7.26
CA GLU A 154 2.28 -1.70 -7.42
C GLU A 154 2.26 -2.13 -8.89
N ASN A 155 1.13 -2.02 -9.58
CA ASN A 155 1.02 -2.33 -11.00
C ASN A 155 2.01 -1.50 -11.83
N VAL A 156 2.10 -0.20 -11.57
CA VAL A 156 3.06 0.70 -12.24
C VAL A 156 4.51 0.29 -11.97
N ILE A 157 4.82 -0.15 -10.75
CA ILE A 157 6.16 -0.67 -10.42
C ILE A 157 6.43 -1.97 -11.22
N GLN A 158 5.51 -2.92 -11.21
CA GLN A 158 5.67 -4.21 -11.88
C GLN A 158 5.88 -4.07 -13.39
N GLU A 159 5.23 -3.09 -14.03
CA GLU A 159 5.45 -2.77 -15.45
C GLU A 159 6.91 -2.43 -15.79
N VAL A 160 7.68 -1.87 -14.84
CA VAL A 160 9.07 -1.43 -15.10
C VAL A 160 10.13 -2.34 -14.50
N VAL A 161 9.76 -3.30 -13.65
CA VAL A 161 10.70 -4.25 -13.03
C VAL A 161 11.64 -4.90 -14.05
N PRO A 162 11.18 -5.37 -15.22
CA PRO A 162 12.07 -5.98 -16.23
C PRO A 162 13.16 -5.02 -16.75
N ASP A 163 12.85 -3.73 -16.85
CA ASP A 163 13.73 -2.70 -17.41
C ASP A 163 14.70 -2.08 -16.38
N LEU A 164 14.49 -2.33 -15.09
CA LEU A 164 15.31 -1.78 -14.00
C LEU A 164 16.78 -2.15 -14.13
N HIS A 165 17.08 -3.37 -14.60
CA HIS A 165 18.46 -3.83 -14.78
C HIS A 165 19.21 -2.92 -15.77
N TRP A 166 18.59 -2.64 -16.92
CA TRP A 166 19.15 -1.75 -17.93
C TRP A 166 19.29 -0.32 -17.43
N ALA A 167 18.30 0.20 -16.72
CA ALA A 167 18.37 1.53 -16.12
C ALA A 167 19.52 1.65 -15.11
N ARG A 168 19.78 0.60 -14.32
CA ARG A 168 20.90 0.55 -13.36
C ARG A 168 22.25 0.56 -14.07
N ILE A 169 22.42 -0.25 -15.12
CA ILE A 169 23.66 -0.26 -15.92
C ILE A 169 23.90 1.12 -16.52
N ARG A 170 22.88 1.70 -17.17
CA ARG A 170 22.97 3.02 -17.80
C ARG A 170 23.37 4.11 -16.79
N PHE A 171 22.79 4.08 -15.60
CA PHE A 171 23.15 5.01 -14.52
C PHE A 171 24.62 4.86 -14.11
N SER A 172 25.08 3.62 -13.89
CA SER A 172 26.47 3.35 -13.50
C SER A 172 27.46 3.80 -14.58
N VAL A 173 27.22 3.47 -15.84
CA VAL A 173 28.08 3.89 -16.97
C VAL A 173 28.12 5.41 -17.09
N ARG A 174 26.97 6.09 -17.02
CA ARG A 174 26.91 7.55 -17.08
C ARG A 174 27.71 8.19 -15.95
N LYS A 175 27.58 7.67 -14.72
CA LYS A 175 28.31 8.17 -13.55
C LYS A 175 29.83 7.96 -13.71
N SER A 176 30.27 6.78 -14.16
CA SER A 176 31.68 6.51 -14.43
C SER A 176 32.26 7.42 -15.51
N MET A 177 31.50 7.65 -16.59
CA MET A 177 31.91 8.56 -17.65
C MET A 177 32.01 10.01 -17.17
N GLN A 178 31.09 10.48 -16.32
CA GLN A 178 31.17 11.81 -15.72
C GLN A 178 32.41 11.98 -14.84
N VAL A 179 32.76 10.97 -14.03
CA VAL A 179 33.98 10.99 -13.21
C VAL A 179 35.22 11.03 -14.11
N LEU A 180 35.26 10.21 -15.17
CA LEU A 180 36.37 10.21 -16.12
C LEU A 180 36.55 11.58 -16.79
N LEU A 181 35.46 12.19 -17.27
CA LEU A 181 35.49 13.52 -17.89
C LEU A 181 35.95 14.60 -16.91
N TRP A 182 35.54 14.51 -15.64
CA TRP A 182 35.99 15.44 -14.61
C TRP A 182 37.50 15.33 -14.34
N ILE A 183 38.04 14.11 -14.27
CA ILE A 183 39.49 13.86 -14.12
C ILE A 183 40.26 14.42 -15.34
N LEU A 184 39.79 14.13 -16.55
CA LEU A 184 40.43 14.63 -17.78
C LEU A 184 40.45 16.16 -17.84
N SER A 185 39.35 16.80 -17.44
CA SER A 185 39.27 18.26 -17.35
C SER A 185 40.28 18.85 -16.35
N ALA A 186 40.42 18.22 -15.17
CA ALA A 186 41.41 18.64 -14.18
C ALA A 186 42.85 18.50 -14.70
N ILE A 187 43.17 17.39 -15.38
CA ILE A 187 44.49 17.18 -16.00
C ILE A 187 44.76 18.23 -17.08
N ALA A 188 43.79 18.46 -17.98
CA ALA A 188 43.94 19.45 -19.06
C ALA A 188 44.18 20.86 -18.50
N SER A 189 43.44 21.26 -17.46
CA SER A 189 43.63 22.53 -16.77
C SER A 189 45.05 22.65 -16.18
N GLY A 190 45.53 21.61 -15.48
CA GLY A 190 46.88 21.59 -14.93
C GLY A 190 47.99 21.70 -15.99
N VAL A 191 47.83 21.00 -17.13
CA VAL A 191 48.76 21.11 -18.25
C VAL A 191 48.79 22.53 -18.82
N ILE A 192 47.63 23.16 -19.01
CA ILE A 192 47.52 24.54 -19.51
C ILE A 192 48.21 25.51 -18.53
N SER A 193 48.00 25.36 -17.21
CA SER A 193 48.66 26.20 -16.20
C SER A 193 50.19 26.06 -16.24
N ILE A 194 50.72 24.83 -16.37
CA ILE A 194 52.17 24.61 -16.48
C ILE A 194 52.73 25.26 -17.75
N ILE A 195 52.01 25.16 -18.87
CA ILE A 195 52.43 25.78 -20.13
C ILE A 195 52.45 27.30 -19.98
N LEU A 196 51.37 27.92 -19.47
CA LEU A 196 51.29 29.36 -19.26
C LEU A 196 52.39 29.89 -18.32
N ALA A 197 52.71 29.14 -17.26
CA ALA A 197 53.78 29.50 -16.33
C ALA A 197 55.19 29.50 -16.96
N LYS A 198 55.38 28.87 -18.13
CA LYS A 198 56.65 28.93 -18.87
C LYS A 198 56.74 30.14 -19.80
N TYR A 199 55.62 30.82 -20.07
CA TYR A 199 55.54 31.98 -20.96
C TYR A 199 55.32 33.31 -20.21
N LEU A 200 55.26 33.26 -18.88
CA LEU A 200 55.27 34.39 -17.94
C LEU A 200 56.64 34.48 -17.27
#